data_AF-A0A9N9BA84-F1
#
_entry.id   AF-A0A9N9BA84-F1
#
_cell.length_a   1.000
_cell.length_b   1.000
_cell.length_c   1.000
_cell.angle_alpha   90.00
_cell.angle_beta   90.00
_cell.angle_gamma   90.00
#
_symmetry.space_group_name_H-M   'P 1'
#
loop_
_entity.id
_entity.type
_entity.pdbx_description
1 polymer ?
#
loop_
_entity_poly.entity_id
_entity_poly.type
_entity_poly.pdbx_seq_one_letter_code
_entity_poly.pdbx_strand_id
1 'polypeptide(L)'
;MGTQDETNSTLMFRFNHIAKSVVRKASITPVSIPRSFPITRKFSVSKYNNAGSSSDPTHEIRTVDKNSDLKVPTTLDKTARLFFLTEILRGMWIVLENFFRPPYTIFYPYEKGPVSPRFRGEHALRRYPTGEERCIACKLCEAICPALAITIEAEAREDGSRRTTR
;
A
#
# COMPACT_ATOMS: atom_id res chain seq x y z
N MET A 1 -11.35 -60.70 3.48
CA MET A 1 -11.14 -59.46 4.25
C MET A 1 -10.75 -58.35 3.27
N GLY A 2 -11.62 -57.54 2.69
CA GLY A 2 -12.98 -57.15 3.07
C GLY A 2 -13.03 -55.75 3.70
N THR A 3 -12.62 -54.73 2.93
CA THR A 3 -13.27 -53.39 2.87
C THR A 3 -13.71 -52.73 4.18
N GLN A 4 -12.84 -51.97 4.86
CA GLN A 4 -13.26 -51.05 5.95
C GLN A 4 -12.61 -49.65 5.97
N ASP A 5 -11.70 -49.30 5.04
CA ASP A 5 -10.98 -48.01 5.14
C ASP A 5 -11.48 -46.88 4.21
N GLU A 6 -12.45 -47.13 3.32
CA GLU A 6 -12.93 -46.09 2.38
C GLU A 6 -14.15 -45.30 2.89
N THR A 7 -14.84 -45.74 3.94
CA THR A 7 -16.07 -45.07 4.42
C THR A 7 -15.83 -43.85 5.32
N ASN A 8 -14.61 -43.67 5.86
CA ASN A 8 -14.30 -42.55 6.74
C ASN A 8 -13.72 -41.31 6.03
N SER A 9 -13.26 -41.44 4.78
CA SER A 9 -12.74 -40.29 4.01
C SER A 9 -13.87 -39.50 3.34
N THR A 10 -14.96 -40.14 2.89
CA THR A 10 -16.05 -39.44 2.19
C THR A 10 -17.04 -38.74 3.13
N LEU A 11 -17.14 -39.17 4.40
CA LEU A 11 -18.02 -38.56 5.40
C LEU A 11 -17.46 -37.25 5.99
N MET A 12 -16.13 -37.12 6.11
CA MET A 12 -15.51 -35.88 6.61
C MET A 12 -15.53 -34.73 5.57
N PHE A 13 -15.55 -35.04 4.27
CA PHE A 13 -15.63 -34.00 3.22
C PHE A 13 -17.05 -33.42 3.03
N ARG A 14 -18.11 -34.16 3.39
CA ARG A 14 -19.51 -33.67 3.27
C ARG A 14 -20.03 -32.93 4.51
N PHE A 15 -19.45 -33.14 5.69
CA PHE A 15 -19.82 -32.37 6.88
C PHE A 15 -19.26 -30.93 6.90
N ASN A 16 -18.08 -30.71 6.30
CA ASN A 16 -17.44 -29.39 6.30
C ASN A 16 -18.02 -28.39 5.28
N HIS A 17 -18.95 -28.83 4.43
CA HIS A 17 -19.61 -27.97 3.44
C HIS A 17 -20.99 -27.45 3.91
N ILE A 18 -21.63 -28.11 4.88
CA ILE A 18 -22.95 -27.71 5.41
C ILE A 18 -22.81 -26.69 6.56
N ALA A 19 -21.71 -26.70 7.31
CA ALA A 19 -21.49 -25.78 8.44
C ALA A 19 -21.08 -24.34 8.02
N LYS A 20 -20.85 -24.06 6.73
CA LYS A 20 -20.53 -22.71 6.21
C LYS A 20 -21.74 -21.88 5.76
N SER A 21 -22.96 -22.42 5.81
CA SER A 21 -24.15 -21.74 5.26
C SER A 21 -25.08 -21.08 6.30
N VAL A 22 -24.88 -21.26 7.61
CA VAL A 22 -25.86 -20.84 8.64
C VAL A 22 -25.45 -19.64 9.50
N VAL A 23 -24.21 -19.15 9.44
CA VAL A 23 -23.83 -17.90 10.15
C VAL A 23 -23.98 -16.69 9.24
N ARG A 24 -25.22 -16.42 8.83
CA ARG A 24 -25.65 -15.08 8.36
C ARG A 24 -26.71 -14.54 9.30
N LYS A 25 -26.51 -13.28 9.71
CA LYS A 25 -27.41 -12.36 10.42
C LYS A 25 -27.47 -12.49 11.95
N ALA A 26 -26.51 -11.84 12.60
CA ALA A 26 -26.82 -10.98 13.74
C ALA A 26 -26.30 -9.58 13.41
N SER A 27 -27.24 -8.69 13.12
CA SER A 27 -27.05 -7.27 12.84
C SER A 27 -26.71 -6.54 14.14
N ILE A 28 -25.45 -6.15 14.30
CA ILE A 28 -25.06 -5.01 15.15
C ILE A 28 -24.81 -3.88 14.16
N THR A 29 -25.61 -2.83 14.26
CA THR A 29 -25.63 -1.66 13.38
C THR A 29 -24.46 -0.72 13.69
N PRO A 30 -23.57 -0.42 12.72
CA PRO A 30 -22.89 0.86 12.69
C PRO A 30 -23.62 1.77 11.69
N VAL A 31 -24.15 2.87 12.25
CA VAL A 31 -24.44 4.17 11.64
C VAL A 31 -24.29 4.24 10.11
N SER A 32 -25.45 4.38 9.47
CA SER A 32 -25.72 4.86 8.11
C SER A 32 -24.58 5.63 7.42
N ILE A 33 -23.87 4.95 6.52
CA ILE A 33 -23.13 5.58 5.41
C ILE A 33 -24.05 5.47 4.18
N PRO A 34 -24.55 6.58 3.59
CA PRO A 34 -25.35 6.49 2.37
C PRO A 34 -24.48 6.06 1.18
N ARG A 35 -24.47 4.75 0.91
CA ARG A 35 -23.99 4.16 -0.35
C ARG A 35 -25.11 4.21 -1.39
N SER A 36 -25.23 5.32 -2.10
CA SER A 36 -25.85 5.31 -3.44
C SER A 36 -25.56 6.61 -4.18
N PHE A 37 -24.38 6.72 -4.78
CA PHE A 37 -24.25 7.48 -6.03
C PHE A 37 -23.57 6.58 -7.06
N PRO A 38 -24.17 6.42 -8.25
CA PRO A 38 -23.73 5.44 -9.23
C PRO A 38 -22.37 5.84 -9.80
N ILE A 39 -21.35 5.02 -9.54
CA ILE A 39 -20.09 5.00 -10.27
C ILE A 39 -20.38 4.38 -11.64
N THR A 40 -20.95 5.18 -12.55
CA THR A 40 -20.87 4.91 -13.98
C THR A 40 -20.19 6.08 -14.66
N ARG A 41 -18.91 6.30 -14.36
CA ARG A 41 -18.04 6.99 -15.31
C ARG A 41 -17.45 5.95 -16.24
N LYS A 42 -18.06 5.86 -17.43
CA LYS A 42 -17.44 5.30 -18.62
C LYS A 42 -16.05 5.93 -18.75
N PHE A 43 -15.00 5.13 -18.65
CA PHE A 43 -13.66 5.53 -19.07
C PHE A 43 -13.70 5.68 -20.60
N SER A 44 -14.10 6.86 -21.06
CA SER A 44 -13.83 7.29 -22.43
C SER A 44 -12.39 7.76 -22.44
N VAL A 45 -11.50 6.93 -23.01
CA VAL A 45 -10.14 7.32 -23.38
C VAL A 45 -10.25 8.40 -24.44
N SER A 46 -10.39 9.66 -24.01
CA SER A 46 -10.27 10.82 -24.87
C SER A 46 -8.78 11.07 -25.08
N LYS A 47 -8.34 10.84 -26.31
CA LYS A 47 -7.03 11.15 -26.87
C LYS A 47 -6.57 12.54 -26.41
N TYR A 48 -5.47 12.58 -25.67
CA TYR A 48 -4.61 13.77 -25.62
C TYR A 48 -3.39 13.48 -26.49
N ASN A 49 -3.47 13.93 -27.73
CA ASN A 49 -2.30 14.06 -28.59
C ASN A 49 -1.55 15.33 -28.17
N ASN A 50 -0.24 15.18 -27.96
CA ASN A 50 0.79 16.22 -27.98
C ASN A 50 0.73 17.32 -26.91
N ALA A 51 1.46 17.10 -25.82
CA ALA A 51 2.43 18.07 -25.32
C ALA A 51 3.40 17.39 -24.34
N GLY A 52 4.69 17.41 -24.68
CA GLY A 52 5.80 17.51 -23.72
C GLY A 52 5.99 16.39 -22.69
N SER A 53 7.04 15.60 -22.91
CA SER A 53 7.68 14.72 -21.94
C SER A 53 8.07 15.41 -20.63
N SER A 54 7.52 14.96 -19.51
CA SER A 54 8.28 14.74 -18.27
C SER A 54 7.52 13.79 -17.35
N SER A 55 8.19 12.71 -16.99
CA SER A 55 7.77 11.69 -16.03
C SER A 55 7.96 12.21 -14.61
N ASP A 56 6.90 12.29 -13.81
CA ASP A 56 6.92 12.09 -12.35
C ASP A 56 5.49 11.98 -11.79
N PRO A 57 5.13 10.95 -10.99
CA PRO A 57 3.79 10.78 -10.46
C PRO A 57 3.75 11.07 -8.96
N THR A 58 3.82 12.34 -8.53
CA THR A 58 3.44 12.72 -7.16
C THR A 58 3.10 14.20 -7.08
N HIS A 59 1.83 14.48 -6.78
CA HIS A 59 1.25 15.79 -6.52
C HIS A 59 1.52 16.86 -7.59
N GLU A 60 0.64 16.89 -8.59
CA GLU A 60 0.31 18.12 -9.30
C GLU A 60 -0.19 19.12 -8.25
N ILE A 61 0.74 19.87 -7.64
CA ILE A 61 0.44 21.18 -7.09
C ILE A 61 -0.22 21.87 -8.28
N ARG A 62 -1.52 22.16 -8.17
CA ARG A 62 -2.25 23.00 -9.13
C ARG A 62 -1.30 24.10 -9.55
N THR A 63 -0.74 24.00 -10.75
CA THR A 63 0.02 25.09 -11.32
C THR A 63 -1.02 26.16 -11.51
N VAL A 64 -1.09 27.10 -10.57
CA VAL A 64 -1.79 28.36 -10.78
C VAL A 64 -1.29 28.84 -12.13
N ASP A 65 -2.19 28.91 -13.11
CA ASP A 65 -1.86 29.33 -14.45
C ASP A 65 -1.18 30.69 -14.35
N LYS A 66 0.15 30.71 -14.46
CA LYS A 66 1.00 31.90 -14.28
C LYS A 66 0.80 32.95 -15.40
N ASN A 67 -0.28 32.85 -16.17
CA ASN A 67 -0.63 33.78 -17.24
C ASN A 67 -1.65 34.84 -16.81
N SER A 68 -2.07 34.90 -15.54
CA SER A 68 -2.84 36.04 -15.01
C SER A 68 -2.02 37.09 -14.25
N ASP A 69 -0.72 36.84 -14.02
CA ASP A 69 0.05 37.54 -12.98
C ASP A 69 0.98 38.65 -13.49
N LEU A 70 0.89 39.05 -14.77
CA LEU A 70 1.51 40.30 -15.25
C LEU A 70 0.52 41.48 -15.16
N LYS A 71 -0.13 41.64 -14.01
CA LYS A 71 -0.76 42.92 -13.65
C LYS A 71 -0.03 43.47 -12.44
N VAL A 72 0.88 44.42 -12.68
CA VAL A 72 1.61 45.11 -11.62
C VAL A 72 0.57 45.75 -10.70
N PRO A 73 0.41 45.27 -9.45
CA PRO A 73 -0.65 45.78 -8.60
C PRO A 73 -0.32 47.21 -8.24
N THR A 74 -1.30 48.09 -8.46
CA THR A 74 -1.15 49.51 -8.12
C THR A 74 -0.90 49.64 -6.62
N THR A 75 -0.27 50.72 -6.18
CA THR A 75 0.03 50.95 -4.76
C THR A 75 -1.24 50.91 -3.90
N LEU A 76 -2.39 51.26 -4.47
CA LEU A 76 -3.71 51.19 -3.84
C LEU A 76 -4.22 49.75 -3.67
N ASP A 77 -3.98 48.86 -4.64
CA ASP A 77 -4.38 47.45 -4.52
C ASP A 77 -3.60 46.75 -3.39
N LYS A 78 -2.32 47.09 -3.23
CA LYS A 78 -1.48 46.53 -2.17
C LYS A 78 -1.94 47.00 -0.79
N THR A 79 -2.19 48.30 -0.62
CA THR A 79 -2.71 48.82 0.65
C THR A 79 -4.08 48.24 0.95
N ALA A 80 -4.99 48.14 -0.02
CA ALA A 80 -6.29 47.53 0.16
C ALA A 80 -6.18 46.06 0.61
N ARG A 81 -5.30 45.25 0.01
CA ARG A 81 -5.09 43.86 0.43
C ARG A 81 -4.54 43.74 1.84
N LEU A 82 -3.66 44.66 2.27
CA LEU A 82 -3.13 44.71 3.63
C LEU A 82 -4.22 45.13 4.64
N PHE A 83 -4.99 46.18 4.35
CA PHE A 83 -6.05 46.66 5.24
C PHE A 83 -7.21 45.67 5.35
N PHE A 84 -7.63 45.07 4.23
CA PHE A 84 -8.73 44.11 4.19
C PHE A 84 -8.28 42.66 4.39
N LEU A 85 -6.99 42.41 4.64
CA LEU A 85 -6.40 41.10 4.94
C LEU A 85 -6.91 39.98 4.01
N THR A 86 -7.14 40.32 2.75
CA THR A 86 -7.83 39.45 1.79
C THR A 86 -7.08 38.14 1.54
N GLU A 87 -5.74 38.16 1.68
CA GLU A 87 -4.89 36.97 1.60
C GLU A 87 -5.11 36.01 2.78
N ILE A 88 -5.39 36.52 3.99
CA ILE A 88 -5.71 35.71 5.16
C ILE A 88 -7.09 35.05 5.00
N LEU A 89 -8.07 35.80 4.49
CA LEU A 89 -9.40 35.25 4.20
C LEU A 89 -9.34 34.14 3.14
N ARG A 90 -8.51 34.33 2.11
CA ARG A 90 -8.26 33.31 1.08
C ARG A 90 -7.64 32.04 1.69
N GLY A 91 -6.67 32.18 2.58
CA GLY A 91 -6.08 31.05 3.30
C GLY A 91 -7.08 30.33 4.21
N MET A 92 -7.88 31.09 4.96
CA MET A 92 -8.93 30.56 5.84
C MET A 92 -9.98 29.75 5.06
N TRP A 93 -10.35 30.22 3.86
CA TRP A 93 -11.29 29.52 2.99
C TRP A 93 -10.78 28.12 2.57
N ILE A 94 -9.50 28.01 2.23
CA ILE A 94 -8.89 26.72 1.84
C ILE A 94 -8.86 25.75 3.02
N VAL A 95 -8.55 26.24 4.22
CA VAL A 95 -8.57 25.43 5.45
C VAL A 95 -9.98 24.94 5.74
N LEU A 96 -10.99 25.81 5.60
CA LEU A 96 -12.39 25.46 5.78
C LEU A 96 -12.84 24.39 4.77
N GLU A 97 -12.43 24.49 3.52
CA GLU A 97 -12.70 23.48 2.49
C GLU A 97 -12.05 22.13 2.85
N ASN A 98 -10.83 22.13 3.37
CA ASN A 98 -10.15 20.91 3.80
C ASN A 98 -10.76 20.30 5.07
N PHE A 99 -11.30 21.11 5.97
CA PHE A 99 -11.97 20.65 7.19
C PHE A 99 -13.22 19.81 6.88
N PHE A 100 -13.95 20.16 5.81
CA PHE A 100 -15.12 19.39 5.38
C PHE A 100 -14.80 18.17 4.51
N ARG A 101 -13.53 17.91 4.19
CA ARG A 101 -13.14 16.68 3.47
C ARG A 101 -13.11 15.48 4.44
N PRO A 102 -13.48 14.29 3.97
CA PRO A 102 -13.32 13.09 4.78
C PRO A 102 -11.83 12.87 5.12
N PRO A 103 -11.49 12.45 6.35
CA PRO A 103 -10.10 12.20 6.73
C PRO A 103 -9.53 10.99 5.97
N TYR A 104 -8.24 11.05 5.62
CA TYR A 104 -7.51 9.94 4.96
C TYR A 104 -6.98 8.88 5.96
N THR A 105 -7.41 8.95 7.22
CA THR A 105 -6.91 8.06 8.28
C THR A 105 -7.40 6.63 8.09
N ILE A 106 -6.47 5.68 8.05
CA ILE A 106 -6.75 4.24 8.15
C ILE A 106 -6.71 3.79 9.60
N PHE A 107 -7.57 2.84 9.98
CA PHE A 107 -7.62 2.31 11.35
C PHE A 107 -6.58 1.22 11.58
N TYR A 108 -5.31 1.60 11.78
CA TYR A 108 -4.30 0.66 12.25
C TYR A 108 -4.63 0.23 13.70
N PRO A 109 -4.59 -1.07 14.08
CA PRO A 109 -4.01 -2.23 13.39
C PRO A 109 -4.97 -3.07 12.52
N TYR A 110 -6.24 -2.68 12.41
CA TYR A 110 -7.29 -3.45 11.74
C TYR A 110 -7.23 -3.34 10.21
N GLU A 111 -6.81 -2.17 9.71
CA GLU A 111 -6.61 -1.89 8.29
C GLU A 111 -5.14 -1.53 8.05
N LYS A 112 -4.51 -2.18 7.07
CA LYS A 112 -3.11 -1.95 6.67
C LYS A 112 -3.08 -1.33 5.27
N GLY A 113 -2.12 -0.44 5.04
CA GLY A 113 -1.90 0.16 3.73
C GLY A 113 -1.51 -0.89 2.67
N PRO A 114 -1.79 -0.65 1.38
CA PRO A 114 -1.40 -1.55 0.30
C PRO A 114 0.13 -1.61 0.19
N VAL A 115 0.71 -2.81 0.40
CA VAL A 115 2.14 -3.06 0.23
C VAL A 115 2.41 -3.69 -1.13
N SER A 116 3.43 -3.19 -1.83
CA SER A 116 3.87 -3.78 -3.10
C SER A 116 4.60 -5.11 -2.83
N PRO A 117 4.60 -6.06 -3.78
CA PRO A 117 5.32 -7.33 -3.63
C PRO A 117 6.86 -7.16 -3.56
N ARG A 118 7.38 -5.94 -3.79
CA ARG A 118 8.81 -5.60 -3.70
C ARG A 118 9.17 -4.87 -2.41
N PHE A 119 8.24 -4.77 -1.47
CA PHE A 119 8.51 -4.18 -0.16
C PHE A 119 9.64 -4.94 0.53
N ARG A 120 10.63 -4.20 1.04
CA ARG A 120 11.76 -4.74 1.80
C ARG A 120 11.40 -4.65 3.28
N GLY A 121 11.28 -5.80 3.93
CA GLY A 121 10.99 -5.90 5.36
C GLY A 121 12.09 -6.68 6.09
N GLU A 122 11.68 -7.59 6.96
CA GLU A 122 12.58 -8.48 7.68
C GLU A 122 13.32 -9.44 6.74
N HIS A 123 14.61 -9.66 7.01
CA HIS A 123 15.44 -10.59 6.25
C HIS A 123 15.20 -12.01 6.77
N ALA A 124 14.84 -12.94 5.89
CA ALA A 124 14.63 -14.34 6.23
C ALA A 124 15.34 -15.26 5.24
N LEU A 125 16.03 -16.28 5.75
CA LEU A 125 16.68 -17.28 4.92
C LEU A 125 15.63 -18.27 4.38
N ARG A 126 15.61 -18.45 3.05
CA ARG A 126 14.68 -19.36 2.39
C ARG A 126 15.24 -20.78 2.34
N ARG A 127 14.35 -21.77 2.44
CA ARG A 127 14.64 -23.20 2.26
C ARG A 127 14.21 -23.68 0.87
N TYR A 128 14.78 -24.80 0.41
CA TYR A 128 14.28 -25.58 -0.72
C TYR A 128 12.99 -26.31 -0.34
N PRO A 129 12.19 -26.81 -1.31
CA PRO A 129 11.02 -27.64 -1.00
C PRO A 129 11.38 -28.96 -0.28
N THR A 130 12.64 -29.40 -0.35
CA THR A 130 13.17 -30.55 0.41
C THR A 130 13.45 -30.24 1.89
N GLY A 131 13.30 -28.98 2.32
CA GLY A 131 13.58 -28.53 3.69
C GLY A 131 15.03 -28.10 3.95
N GLU A 132 15.94 -28.36 3.01
CA GLU A 132 17.34 -27.92 3.09
C GLU A 132 17.46 -26.40 2.92
N GLU A 133 18.43 -25.77 3.59
CA GLU A 133 18.72 -24.35 3.45
C GLU A 133 19.36 -24.01 2.08
N ARG A 134 19.00 -22.84 1.53
CA ARG A 134 19.57 -22.37 0.25
C ARG A 134 20.95 -21.74 0.38
N CYS A 135 21.39 -21.42 1.61
CA CYS A 135 22.71 -20.86 1.84
C CYS A 135 23.79 -21.93 1.64
N ILE A 136 24.83 -21.62 0.88
CA ILE A 136 26.02 -22.47 0.68
C ILE A 136 27.29 -21.82 1.28
N ALA A 137 27.10 -20.85 2.19
CA ALA A 137 28.17 -20.11 2.83
C ALA A 137 29.20 -19.47 1.87
N CYS A 138 28.74 -18.92 0.74
CA CYS A 138 29.60 -18.31 -0.30
C CYS A 138 30.22 -16.95 0.07
N LYS A 139 29.82 -16.34 1.19
CA LYS A 139 30.25 -15.01 1.66
C LYS A 139 29.98 -13.82 0.72
N LEU A 140 29.25 -14.01 -0.38
CA LEU A 140 28.93 -12.92 -1.30
C LEU A 140 28.02 -11.85 -0.67
N CYS A 141 27.08 -12.28 0.19
CA CYS A 141 26.16 -11.37 0.89
C CYS A 141 26.88 -10.47 1.90
N GLU A 142 27.93 -10.97 2.55
CA GLU A 142 28.79 -10.20 3.47
C GLU A 142 29.59 -9.16 2.69
N ALA A 143 30.19 -9.57 1.57
CA ALA A 143 30.97 -8.68 0.72
C ALA A 143 30.15 -7.53 0.11
N ILE A 144 28.88 -7.76 -0.24
CA ILE A 144 28.01 -6.72 -0.85
C ILE A 144 27.28 -5.86 0.18
N CYS A 145 27.29 -6.23 1.47
CA CYS A 145 26.57 -5.50 2.50
C CYS A 145 27.22 -4.13 2.75
N PRO A 146 26.55 -3.01 2.42
CA PRO A 146 27.18 -1.68 2.54
C PRO A 146 27.39 -1.25 3.99
N ALA A 147 26.62 -1.81 4.92
CA ALA A 147 26.70 -1.52 6.36
C ALA A 147 27.48 -2.57 7.15
N LEU A 148 28.06 -3.58 6.49
CA LEU A 148 28.82 -4.68 7.12
C LEU A 148 28.06 -5.34 8.29
N ALA A 149 26.73 -5.48 8.16
CA ALA A 149 25.85 -5.98 9.23
C ALA A 149 25.76 -7.52 9.30
N ILE A 150 26.35 -8.23 8.32
CA ILE A 150 26.27 -9.68 8.18
C ILE A 150 27.68 -10.25 8.36
N THR A 151 27.82 -11.25 9.23
CA THR A 151 29.06 -12.02 9.43
C THR A 151 28.76 -13.48 9.21
N ILE A 152 29.55 -14.20 8.41
CA ILE A 152 29.28 -15.60 8.07
C ILE A 152 30.48 -16.50 8.38
N GLU A 153 30.31 -17.44 9.30
CA GLU A 153 31.27 -18.51 9.58
C GLU A 153 30.81 -19.84 8.94
N ALA A 154 31.74 -20.56 8.30
CA ALA A 154 31.40 -21.72 7.46
C ALA A 154 32.23 -22.96 7.84
N GLU A 155 31.55 -24.05 8.16
CA GLU A 155 32.15 -25.36 8.42
C GLU A 155 31.63 -26.42 7.43
N ALA A 156 32.41 -27.49 7.24
CA ALA A 156 31.97 -28.65 6.45
C ALA A 156 31.18 -29.59 7.36
N ARG A 157 29.96 -29.95 6.95
CA ARG A 157 29.13 -30.94 7.64
C ARG A 157 29.51 -32.36 7.17
N GLU A 158 29.02 -33.37 7.90
CA GLU A 158 29.13 -34.81 7.59
C GLU A 158 28.78 -35.17 6.13
N ASP A 159 27.86 -34.41 5.51
CA ASP A 159 27.43 -34.60 4.12
C ASP A 159 28.41 -34.03 3.08
N GLY A 160 29.55 -33.49 3.51
CA GLY A 160 30.55 -32.82 2.67
C GLY A 160 30.13 -31.44 2.16
N SER A 161 28.92 -30.98 2.48
CA SER A 161 28.45 -29.63 2.14
C SER A 161 28.96 -28.59 3.15
N ARG A 162 29.36 -27.41 2.64
CA ARG A 162 29.78 -26.26 3.46
C ARG A 162 28.56 -25.43 3.83
N ARG A 163 28.28 -25.29 5.12
CA ARG A 163 27.06 -24.64 5.65
C ARG A 163 27.40 -23.59 6.71
N THR A 164 26.45 -22.71 7.00
CA THR A 164 26.64 -21.62 7.96
C THR A 164 26.33 -22.07 9.38
N THR A 165 27.28 -21.90 10.29
CA THR A 165 27.11 -22.23 11.72
C THR A 165 26.77 -20.99 12.53
N ARG A 166 27.24 -19.82 12.07
CA ARG A 166 27.08 -18.51 12.70
C ARG A 166 27.03 -17.40 11.65
#